data_AF-A0A1W1CUN4-F1
#
_entry.id   AF-A0A1W1CUN4-F1
#
_cell.length_a   1.000
_cell.length_b   1.000
_cell.length_c   1.000
_cell.angle_alpha   90.00
_cell.angle_beta   90.00
_cell.angle_gamma   90.00
#
_symmetry.space_group_name_H-M   'P 1'
#
loop_
_entity.id
_entity.type
_entity.pdbx_description
1 polymer ?
#
loop_
_entity_poly.entity_id
_entity_poly.type
_entity_poly.pdbx_seq_one_letter_code
_entity_poly.pdbx_strand_id
1 'polypeptide(L)' 'MAVPEDIGCDNEKCVESPNCQRTVIWENGTAREIKTFGGTPEKGCGKFLPRKDKKDS' A
#
# COMPACT_ATOMS: atom_id res chain seq x y z
N MET A 1 14.99 9.31 -0.73
CA MET A 1 13.82 9.70 0.10
C MET A 1 13.16 8.42 0.60
N ALA A 2 13.05 8.23 1.91
CA ALA A 2 12.39 7.06 2.50
C ALA A 2 10.92 7.00 2.06
N VAL A 3 10.41 5.79 1.86
CA VAL A 3 8.98 5.57 1.61
C VAL A 3 8.29 5.63 2.97
N PRO A 4 7.37 6.58 3.20
CA PRO A 4 6.67 6.67 4.48
C PRO A 4 5.79 5.44 4.69
N GLU A 5 6.06 4.70 5.78
CA GLU A 5 5.39 3.46 6.19
C GLU A 5 4.06 3.69 6.93
N ASP A 6 3.69 4.93 7.22
CA ASP A 6 2.51 5.35 7.98
C ASP A 6 1.41 5.98 7.09
N ILE A 7 1.60 5.98 5.77
CA ILE A 7 0.62 6.48 4.81
C ILE A 7 -0.14 5.31 4.19
N GLY A 8 -1.46 5.30 4.40
CA GLY A 8 -2.37 4.31 3.84
C GLY A 8 -2.76 4.61 2.40
N CYS A 9 -3.35 3.62 1.72
CA CYS A 9 -3.96 3.77 0.40
C CYS A 9 -5.41 3.30 0.46
N ASP A 10 -6.34 4.15 0.03
CA ASP A 10 -7.72 3.76 -0.21
C ASP A 10 -7.78 2.84 -1.43
N ASN A 11 -8.32 1.64 -1.24
CA ASN A 11 -8.27 0.58 -2.25
C ASN A 11 -9.09 0.85 -3.50
N GLU A 12 -9.86 1.94 -3.58
CA GLU A 12 -10.70 2.24 -4.73
C GLU A 12 -9.91 2.31 -6.05
N LYS A 13 -8.61 2.64 -6.01
CA LYS A 13 -7.75 2.68 -7.20
C LYS A 13 -6.42 1.94 -7.06
N CYS A 14 -6.23 1.17 -5.97
CA CYS A 14 -4.99 0.43 -5.75
C CYS A 14 -5.08 -0.98 -6.34
N VAL A 15 -4.57 -1.13 -7.57
CA VAL A 15 -4.63 -2.40 -8.33
C VAL A 15 -3.92 -3.56 -7.62
N GLU A 16 -2.93 -3.27 -6.77
CA GLU A 16 -2.15 -4.25 -5.99
C GLU A 16 -2.45 -4.20 -4.48
N SER A 17 -3.66 -3.72 -4.12
CA SER A 17 -4.16 -3.72 -2.74
C SER A 17 -3.95 -5.02 -1.94
N PRO A 18 -4.16 -6.25 -2.49
CA PRO A 18 -3.95 -7.48 -1.73
C PRO A 18 -2.48 -7.75 -1.35
N ASN A 19 -1.53 -7.08 -1.99
CA ASN A 19 -0.09 -7.27 -1.79
C ASN A 19 0.60 -6.04 -1.16
N CYS A 20 -0.15 -4.98 -0.86
CA CYS A 20 0.41 -3.71 -0.38
C CYS A 20 0.18 -3.48 1.12
N GLN A 21 1.24 -3.13 1.84
CA GLN A 21 1.16 -2.73 3.25
C GLN A 21 0.33 -1.46 3.43
N ARG A 22 0.30 -0.55 2.45
CA ARG A 22 -0.49 0.70 2.51
C ARG A 22 -1.98 0.43 2.63
N THR A 23 -2.45 -0.63 1.97
CA THR A 23 -3.81 -1.12 2.10
C THR A 23 -4.07 -1.61 3.51
N VAL A 24 -3.16 -2.42 4.07
CA VAL A 24 -3.28 -2.92 5.46
C VAL A 24 -3.34 -1.78 6.46
N ILE A 25 -2.54 -0.74 6.28
CA ILE A 25 -2.49 0.44 7.16
C ILE A 25 -3.81 1.23 7.08
N TRP A 26 -4.43 1.31 5.89
CA TRP A 26 -5.76 1.89 5.70
C TRP A 26 -6.85 1.02 6.33
N GLU A 27 -6.89 -0.28 6.03
CA GLU A 27 -7.87 -1.24 6.58
C GLU A 27 -7.81 -1.32 8.11
N ASN A 28 -6.60 -1.27 8.69
CA ASN A 28 -6.40 -1.27 10.14
C ASN A 28 -6.68 0.09 10.80
N GLY A 29 -6.94 1.15 10.03
CA GLY A 29 -7.14 2.50 10.56
C GLY A 29 -5.91 3.09 11.25
N THR A 30 -4.71 2.56 10.96
CA THR A 30 -3.43 3.03 11.54
C THR A 30 -2.73 4.06 10.65
N ALA A 31 -3.32 4.37 9.49
CA ALA A 31 -2.82 5.37 8.58
C ALA A 31 -2.88 6.77 9.19
N ARG A 32 -1.75 7.47 9.19
CA ARG A 32 -1.72 8.91 9.51
C ARG A 32 -2.41 9.74 8.42
N GLU A 33 -2.27 9.31 7.16
CA GLU A 33 -2.83 9.97 6.00
C GLU A 33 -3.24 8.93 4.96
N ILE A 34 -4.35 9.17 4.27
CA ILE A 34 -4.82 8.33 3.16
C ILE A 34 -4.48 9.01 1.85
N LYS A 35 -3.75 8.30 0.99
CA LYS A 35 -3.41 8.78 -0.35
C LYS A 35 -3.77 7.74 -1.39
N THR A 36 -4.34 8.19 -2.49
CA THR A 36 -4.59 7.33 -3.64
C THR A 36 -3.33 7.23 -4.50
N PHE A 37 -2.78 6.03 -4.63
CA PHE A 37 -1.62 5.77 -5.49
C PHE A 37 -2.11 5.18 -6.81
N GLY A 38 -1.76 5.82 -7.93
CA GLY A 38 -2.09 5.35 -9.28
C GLY A 38 -1.23 4.18 -9.73
N GLY A 39 -1.23 3.08 -8.98
CA GLY A 39 -0.53 1.87 -9.36
C GLY A 39 -1.25 1.17 -10.51
N THR A 40 -0.54 0.90 -11.61
CA THR A 40 -1.02 -0.03 -12.64
C THR A 40 -0.67 -1.46 -12.23
N PRO A 41 -1.29 -2.52 -12.81
CA PRO A 41 -0.88 -3.90 -12.52
C PRO A 41 0.61 -4.13 -12.74
N GLU A 42 1.19 -3.43 -13.71
CA GLU A 42 2.61 -3.51 -14.08
C GLU A 42 3.53 -2.70 -13.17
N LYS A 43 3.06 -1.57 -12.62
CA LYS A 43 3.86 -0.67 -11.78
C LYS A 43 3.67 -0.92 -10.28
N GLY A 44 2.64 -1.67 -9.90
CA GLY A 44 2.24 -1.88 -8.51
C GLY A 44 1.97 -0.57 -7.78
N CYS A 45 1.88 -0.61 -6.46
CA CYS A 45 1.76 0.63 -5.69
C CYS A 45 3.05 1.46 -5.85
N GLY A 46 2.96 2.70 -6.33
CA GLY A 46 4.14 3.56 -6.56
C GLY A 46 4.91 3.74 -5.23
N LYS A 47 6.13 3.19 -5.16
CA LYS A 47 6.88 2.93 -3.91
C LYS A 47 6.24 1.82 -3.06
N PHE A 48 6.17 0.63 -3.64
CA PHE A 48 5.61 -0.58 -3.06
C PHE A 48 6.15 -0.80 -1.66
N LEU A 49 5.27 -0.66 -0.67
CA LEU A 49 5.51 -1.24 0.65
C LEU A 49 4.95 -2.65 0.57
N PRO A 50 5.79 -3.69 0.40
CA PRO A 50 5.32 -5.06 0.38
C PRO A 50 4.58 -5.37 1.68
N ARG A 51 3.48 -6.12 1.60
CA ARG A 51 2.87 -6.72 2.80
C ARG A 51 3.94 -7.50 3.56
N LYS A 52 4.10 -7.20 4.85
CA LYS A 52 5.06 -7.89 5.71
C LYS A 52 4.73 -9.39 5.84
N ASP A 53 3.45 -9.76 5.73
CA ASP A 53 2.95 -11.14 5.81
C ASP A 53 3.22 -12.04 4.59
N LYS A 54 3.65 -11.49 3.44
CA LYS A 54 3.92 -12.29 2.22
C LYS A 54 5.41 -12.47 1.90
N LYS A 55 6.30 -12.03 2.80
CA LYS A 55 7.74 -12.06 2.60
C LYS A 55 8.39 -13.36 3.10
N ASP A 56 7.75 -14.51 2.89
CA ASP A 56 8.36 -15.84 3.02
C ASP A 56 7.36 -16.87 2.45
N SER A 57 7.46 -17.20 1.15
CA SER A 57 6.95 -18.47 0.62
C SER A 57 7.60 -18.78 -0.73
#